data_AF-A0A7D5MKT6-F1
#
_entry.id   AF-A0A7D5MKT6-F1
#
_cell.length_a   1.000
_cell.length_b   1.000
_cell.length_c   1.000
_cell.angle_alpha   90.00
_cell.angle_beta   90.00
_cell.angle_gamma   90.00
#
_symmetry.space_group_name_H-M   'P 1'
#
loop_
_entity.id
_entity.type
_entity.pdbx_description
1 polymer ?
#
loop_
_entity_poly.entity_id
_entity_poly.type
_entity_poly.pdbx_seq_one_letter_code
_entity_poly.pdbx_strand_id
1 'polypeptide(L)'
;MLPIIKRENLVDQYKDIQWAQKRYNKRLKTIAGKAGIEEKLTSYVSRHSFASIANNMAIPVTAISEMLGHQRLTTTQVYLAGLQKNSIDQYNEKILSGS
;
A
#
# COMPACT_ATOMS: atom_id res chain seq x y z
N MET A 1 -11.70 -5.44 11.41
CA MET A 1 -10.23 -5.53 11.65
C MET A 1 -9.98 -6.61 12.67
N LEU A 2 -8.99 -7.48 12.48
CA LEU A 2 -8.61 -8.48 13.48
C LEU A 2 -8.13 -7.74 14.76
N PRO A 3 -8.53 -8.19 15.97
CA PRO A 3 -8.12 -7.53 17.21
C PRO A 3 -6.63 -7.82 17.47
N ILE A 4 -5.78 -6.94 16.93
CA ILE A 4 -4.33 -6.95 17.13
C ILE A 4 -4.00 -6.37 18.51
N ILE A 5 -4.84 -5.46 18.98
CA ILE A 5 -4.71 -4.78 20.26
C ILE A 5 -5.17 -5.73 21.37
N LYS A 6 -4.25 -6.13 22.23
CA LYS A 6 -4.54 -7.05 23.34
C LYS A 6 -4.39 -6.41 24.72
N ARG A 7 -3.89 -5.16 24.77
CA ARG A 7 -3.42 -4.50 25.99
C ARG A 7 -4.10 -3.15 26.18
N GLU A 8 -4.26 -2.75 27.43
CA GLU A 8 -5.08 -1.60 27.80
C GLU A 8 -4.37 -0.25 27.61
N ASN A 9 -3.06 -0.18 27.82
CA ASN A 9 -2.33 1.09 27.72
C ASN A 9 -1.92 1.44 26.27
N LEU A 10 -2.02 2.72 25.89
CA LEU A 10 -1.78 3.20 24.51
C LEU A 10 -0.38 2.87 23.97
N VAL A 11 0.64 2.92 24.82
CA VAL A 11 2.03 2.63 24.43
C VAL A 11 2.19 1.18 23.98
N ASP A 12 1.55 0.25 24.69
CA ASP A 12 1.63 -1.15 24.36
C ASP A 12 0.69 -1.53 23.20
N GLN A 13 -0.43 -0.82 23.02
CA GLN A 13 -1.24 -0.94 21.79
C GLN A 13 -0.44 -0.55 20.55
N TYR A 14 0.33 0.53 20.64
CA TYR A 14 1.23 0.93 19.56
C TYR A 14 2.27 -0.16 19.25
N LYS A 15 2.88 -0.77 20.28
CA LYS A 15 3.80 -1.90 20.10
C LYS A 15 3.12 -3.12 19.48
N ASP A 16 1.89 -3.44 19.88
CA ASP A 16 1.12 -4.55 19.31
C ASP A 16 0.92 -4.36 17.79
N ILE A 17 0.55 -3.15 17.36
CA ILE A 17 0.40 -2.79 15.94
C ILE A 17 1.74 -2.93 15.21
N GLN A 18 2.82 -2.39 15.77
CA GLN A 18 4.16 -2.46 15.18
C GLN A 18 4.63 -3.91 15.01
N TRP A 19 4.40 -4.77 16.00
CA TRP A 19 4.77 -6.18 15.92
C TRP A 19 3.93 -6.96 14.92
N ALA A 20 2.63 -6.67 14.84
CA ALA A 20 1.78 -7.26 13.80
C ALA A 20 2.25 -6.87 12.40
N GLN A 21 2.59 -5.59 12.17
CA GLN A 21 3.13 -5.12 10.90
C GLN A 21 4.48 -5.79 10.57
N LYS A 22 5.39 -5.92 11.54
CA LYS A 22 6.66 -6.62 11.36
C LYS A 22 6.45 -8.09 10.99
N ARG A 23 5.53 -8.77 11.67
CA ARG A 23 5.18 -10.18 11.37
C ARG A 23 4.59 -10.33 9.98
N TYR A 24 3.71 -9.42 9.59
CA TYR A 24 3.12 -9.38 8.26
C TYR A 24 4.19 -9.18 7.17
N ASN A 25 5.05 -8.17 7.33
CA ASN A 25 6.15 -7.91 6.40
C ASN A 25 7.16 -9.06 6.32
N LYS A 26 7.42 -9.77 7.44
CA LYS A 26 8.26 -10.98 7.43
C LYS A 26 7.66 -12.07 6.54
N ARG A 27 6.34 -12.26 6.59
CA ARG A 27 5.63 -13.22 5.72
C ARG A 27 5.66 -12.78 4.26
N LEU A 28 5.46 -11.49 4.00
CA LEU A 28 5.60 -10.94 2.64
C LEU A 28 7.00 -11.17 2.06
N LYS A 29 8.06 -11.00 2.86
CA LYS A 29 9.43 -11.32 2.42
C LYS A 29 9.57 -12.79 2.03
N THR A 30 8.99 -13.71 2.80
CA THR A 30 8.99 -15.14 2.45
C THR A 30 8.24 -15.40 1.15
N ILE A 31 7.10 -14.74 0.94
CA ILE A 31 6.32 -14.86 -0.31
C ILE A 31 7.12 -14.29 -1.49
N ALA A 32 7.77 -13.12 -1.33
CA ALA A 32 8.61 -12.51 -2.34
C ALA A 32 9.71 -13.47 -2.83
N GLY A 33 10.44 -14.09 -1.88
CA GLY A 33 11.49 -15.06 -2.20
C GLY A 33 10.97 -16.30 -2.92
N LYS A 34 9.74 -16.76 -2.62
CA LYS A 34 9.10 -17.87 -3.34
C LYS A 34 8.62 -17.49 -4.74
N ALA A 35 8.26 -16.22 -4.94
CA ALA A 35 7.76 -15.69 -6.20
C ALA A 35 8.88 -15.13 -7.11
N GLY A 36 10.15 -15.16 -6.66
CA GLY A 36 11.27 -14.57 -7.40
C GLY A 36 11.23 -13.04 -7.47
N ILE A 37 10.55 -12.38 -6.53
CA ILE A 37 10.50 -10.91 -6.44
C ILE A 37 11.71 -10.42 -5.64
N GLU A 38 12.57 -9.63 -6.28
CA GLU A 38 13.80 -9.11 -5.68
C GLU A 38 13.55 -7.90 -4.79
N GLU A 39 12.52 -7.10 -5.12
CA GLU A 39 12.16 -5.92 -4.36
C GLU A 39 11.62 -6.27 -2.97
N LYS A 40 11.87 -5.36 -2.03
CA LYS A 40 11.39 -5.50 -0.66
C LYS A 40 9.87 -5.33 -0.58
N LEU A 41 9.15 -6.45 -0.63
CA LEU A 41 7.71 -6.45 -0.38
C LEU A 41 7.39 -6.05 1.07
N THR A 42 6.55 -5.03 1.19
CA THR A 42 5.96 -4.58 2.46
C THR A 42 4.46 -4.37 2.27
N SER A 43 3.72 -4.24 3.37
CA SER A 43 2.30 -3.89 3.33
C SER A 43 2.02 -2.63 2.50
N TYR A 44 2.93 -1.66 2.52
CA TYR A 44 2.81 -0.44 1.73
C TYR A 44 2.95 -0.73 0.22
N VAL A 45 3.99 -1.47 -0.18
CA VAL A 45 4.23 -1.85 -1.58
C VAL A 45 3.03 -2.62 -2.13
N SER A 46 2.55 -3.63 -1.41
CA SER A 46 1.38 -4.41 -1.84
C SER A 46 0.12 -3.55 -2.02
N ARG A 47 -0.14 -2.62 -1.09
CA ARG A 47 -1.30 -1.71 -1.16
C ARG A 47 -1.18 -0.73 -2.34
N HIS A 48 0.02 -0.21 -2.56
CA HIS A 48 0.31 0.72 -3.66
C HIS A 48 0.17 0.03 -5.02
N SER A 49 0.76 -1.14 -5.19
CA SER A 49 0.61 -1.94 -6.41
C SER A 49 -0.85 -2.28 -6.69
N PHE A 50 -1.59 -2.76 -5.67
CA PHE A 50 -3.01 -3.06 -5.81
C PHE A 50 -3.83 -1.85 -6.27
N ALA A 51 -3.68 -0.70 -5.60
CA ALA A 51 -4.44 0.50 -5.94
C ALA A 51 -4.09 1.05 -7.33
N SER A 52 -2.80 1.00 -7.72
CA SER A 52 -2.36 1.39 -9.05
C SER A 52 -2.96 0.49 -10.13
N ILE A 53 -2.91 -0.83 -9.93
CA ILE A 53 -3.51 -1.80 -10.86
C ILE A 53 -5.02 -1.58 -10.97
N ALA A 54 -5.74 -1.50 -9.84
CA ALA A 54 -7.18 -1.29 -9.83
C ALA A 54 -7.59 0.01 -10.53
N ASN A 55 -6.84 1.09 -10.32
CA ASN A 55 -7.07 2.36 -11.01
C ASN A 55 -6.80 2.25 -12.52
N ASN A 56 -5.74 1.56 -12.94
CA ASN A 56 -5.44 1.33 -14.35
C ASN A 56 -6.49 0.45 -15.05
N MET A 57 -7.14 -0.44 -14.30
CA MET A 57 -8.29 -1.23 -14.76
C MET A 57 -9.61 -0.45 -14.74
N ALA A 58 -9.58 0.87 -14.49
CA ALA A 58 -10.75 1.74 -14.40
C ALA A 58 -11.82 1.26 -13.40
N ILE A 59 -11.40 0.56 -12.34
CA ILE A 59 -12.32 0.16 -11.26
C ILE A 59 -12.83 1.42 -10.55
N PRO A 60 -14.14 1.52 -10.25
CA PRO A 60 -14.69 2.69 -9.58
C PRO A 60 -13.98 3.01 -8.27
N VAL A 61 -13.69 4.29 -8.02
CA VAL A 61 -12.99 4.76 -6.81
C VAL A 61 -13.71 4.34 -5.53
N THR A 62 -15.04 4.22 -5.56
CA THR A 62 -15.85 3.70 -4.45
C THR A 62 -15.51 2.24 -4.12
N ALA A 63 -15.43 1.38 -5.13
CA ALA A 63 -15.03 -0.02 -4.97
C ALA A 63 -13.56 -0.16 -4.52
N ILE A 64 -12.65 0.64 -5.09
CA ILE A 64 -11.25 0.69 -4.63
C ILE A 64 -11.18 1.11 -3.16
N SER A 65 -11.99 2.10 -2.74
CA SER A 65 -12.06 2.57 -1.36
C SER A 65 -12.48 1.46 -0.40
N GLU A 66 -13.48 0.68 -0.77
CA GLU A 66 -13.98 -0.45 0.00
C GLU A 66 -12.92 -1.56 0.09
N MET A 67 -12.31 -1.93 -1.03
CA MET A 67 -11.23 -2.94 -1.10
C MET A 67 -10.01 -2.55 -0.26
N LEU A 68 -9.70 -1.26 -0.18
CA LEU A 68 -8.64 -0.72 0.67
C LEU A 68 -9.07 -0.56 2.14
N GLY A 69 -10.36 -0.69 2.43
CA GLY A 69 -10.92 -0.47 3.77
C GLY A 69 -10.84 0.98 4.24
N HIS A 70 -10.87 1.95 3.32
CA HIS A 70 -10.92 3.37 3.66
C HIS A 70 -12.35 3.78 4.04
N GLN A 71 -12.51 4.42 5.20
CA GLN A 71 -13.80 4.91 5.67
C GLN A 71 -14.32 6.14 4.91
N ARG A 72 -13.42 6.91 4.30
CA ARG A 72 -13.77 8.12 3.55
C ARG A 72 -13.27 8.00 2.12
N LEU A 73 -14.15 8.28 1.17
CA LEU A 73 -13.81 8.28 -0.26
C LEU A 73 -12.66 9.25 -0.58
N THR A 74 -12.63 10.39 0.11
CA THR A 74 -11.59 11.41 -0.04
C THR A 74 -10.18 10.87 0.26
N THR A 75 -10.05 9.94 1.21
CA THR A 75 -8.77 9.27 1.50
C THR A 75 -8.28 8.50 0.27
N THR A 76 -9.18 7.78 -0.40
CA THR A 76 -8.87 7.04 -1.63
C THR A 76 -8.53 7.97 -2.78
N GLN A 77 -9.28 9.07 -2.94
CA GLN A 77 -9.02 10.07 -3.99
C GLN A 77 -7.64 10.70 -3.86
N VAL A 78 -7.28 11.18 -2.65
CA VAL A 78 -5.94 11.76 -2.39
C VAL A 78 -4.85 10.72 -2.61
N TYR A 79 -5.09 9.48 -2.15
CA TYR A 79 -4.14 8.39 -2.35
C TYR A 79 -3.87 8.15 -3.83
N LEU A 80 -4.92 7.97 -4.65
CA LEU A 80 -4.81 7.74 -6.09
C LEU A 80 -4.17 8.93 -6.83
N ALA A 81 -4.50 10.17 -6.46
CA ALA A 81 -3.86 11.36 -7.03
C ALA A 81 -2.34 11.38 -6.79
N GLY A 82 -1.90 10.97 -5.60
CA GLY A 82 -0.48 10.80 -5.29
C GLY A 82 0.20 9.75 -6.17
N LEU A 83 -0.48 8.63 -6.45
CA LEU A 83 0.04 7.60 -7.36
C LEU A 83 0.19 8.12 -8.79
N GLN A 84 -0.79 8.88 -9.27
CA GLN A 84 -0.77 9.47 -10.62
C GLN A 84 0.36 10.48 -10.76
N LYS A 85 0.58 11.33 -9.75
CA LYS A 85 1.68 12.29 -9.74
C LYS A 85 3.04 11.59 -9.90
N ASN A 86 3.29 10.54 -9.12
CA ASN A 86 4.54 9.78 -9.23
C ASN A 86 4.76 9.22 -10.64
N SER A 87 3.69 8.73 -11.30
CA SER A 87 3.78 8.25 -12.68
C SER A 87 4.10 9.36 -13.68
N ILE A 88 3.50 10.54 -13.53
CA ILE A 88 3.78 11.71 -14.37
C ILE A 88 5.24 12.14 -14.21
N ASP A 89 5.73 12.22 -12.98
CA ASP A 89 7.11 12.59 -12.69
C ASP A 89 8.09 11.62 -13.37
N GLN A 90 7.82 10.30 -13.31
CA GLN A 90 8.59 9.29 -14.04
C GLN A 90 8.57 9.45 -15.56
N TYR A 91 7.43 9.84 -16.16
CA TYR A 91 7.35 10.10 -17.60
C TYR A 91 8.16 11.34 -17.99
N ASN A 92 8.10 12.39 -17.18
CA ASN A 92 8.87 13.62 -17.40
C ASN A 92 10.39 13.33 -17.33
N GLU A 93 10.84 12.57 -16.34
CA GLU A 93 12.24 12.15 -16.23
C GLU A 93 12.70 11.37 -17.47
N LYS A 94 11.88 10.44 -17.98
CA LYS A 94 12.18 9.70 -19.22
C LYS A 94 12.36 10.62 -20.42
N ILE A 95 11.48 11.61 -20.60
CA ILE A 95 11.58 12.59 -21.70
C ILE A 95 12.89 13.40 -21.60
N LEU A 96 13.23 13.87 -20.40
CA LEU A 96 14.42 14.67 -20.14
C LEU A 96 15.73 13.88 -20.27
N SER A 97 15.73 12.60 -19.89
CA SER A 97 16.91 11.72 -19.98
C SER A 97 17.17 11.16 -21.39
N GLY A 98 16.17 11.22 -22.27
CA GLY A 98 16.27 10.81 -23.68
C GLY A 98 16.51 11.97 -24.65
N SER A 99 16.73 13.19 -24.14
CA SER A 99 17.12 14.40 -24.88
C SER A 99 18.59 14.74 -24.60
#